data_AF-A0A432JP68-F1
#
_entry.id   AF-A0A432JP68-F1
#
_cell.length_a   1.000
_cell.length_b   1.000
_cell.length_c   1.000
_cell.angle_alpha   90.00
_cell.angle_beta   90.00
_cell.angle_gamma   90.00
#
_symmetry.space_group_name_H-M   'P 1'
#
loop_
_entity.id
_entity.type
_entity.pdbx_description
1 polymer ?
#
loop_
_entity_poly.entity_id
_entity_poly.type
_entity_poly.pdbx_seq_one_letter_code
_entity_poly.pdbx_strand_id
1 'polypeptide(L)'
;MMKSVKAMKKVQLFVLVLGVFMAIGNLSANVNYSEFSSPINPDGGSKYGADSATTVKNLSLYREYYKQWKLSKYKDDAVAQSIVEPWTYVFYNAPRVSKNMYSHGIRIVQWEIKHAKEKGDTALANALVDTLVGIYSQQMRTFPNDPKRPDGMLIGKQAQLVAKYRKNDVKTYYHLFDTSVTMMGYKSEASILKQYFWSTEMYVSKKYAPRDLVFDNYIKVMDIVEYNLEHIDTTAGSASQIKKAKRNYNNFKAVEAYLEKRIENYATCEKLVNYYTPKQEAEPENLDLAKKIVKFFEMRKCTDSDIYYKALEKVHAEAPTAESALSMGNMA
;
A
#
# COMPACT_ATOMS: atom_id res chain seq x y z
N MET A 1 -21.03 30.11 27.39
CA MET A 1 -20.45 30.52 26.09
C MET A 1 -19.03 29.97 25.78
N MET A 2 -18.29 29.37 26.72
CA MET A 2 -16.90 28.87 26.46
C MET A 2 -16.76 27.48 25.81
N LYS A 3 -17.84 26.70 25.62
CA LYS A 3 -17.76 25.36 24.99
C LYS A 3 -17.76 25.38 23.45
N SER A 4 -18.21 26.47 22.82
CA SER A 4 -18.34 26.58 21.35
C SER A 4 -17.01 26.95 20.65
N VAL A 5 -16.14 27.73 21.30
CA VAL A 5 -14.89 28.24 20.68
C VAL A 5 -13.80 27.15 20.53
N LYS A 6 -13.78 26.12 21.40
CA LYS A 6 -12.85 24.99 21.28
C LYS A 6 -13.20 24.02 20.16
N ALA A 7 -14.46 23.94 19.75
CA ALA A 7 -14.89 23.10 18.62
C ALA A 7 -14.52 23.76 17.28
N MET A 8 -14.68 25.08 17.15
CA MET A 8 -14.35 25.81 15.89
C MET A 8 -12.87 25.75 15.52
N LYS A 9 -11.93 25.83 16.48
CA LYS A 9 -10.50 25.75 16.19
C LYS A 9 -10.04 24.34 15.76
N LYS A 10 -10.70 23.28 16.21
CA LYS A 10 -10.43 21.90 15.75
C LYS A 10 -10.95 21.65 14.33
N VAL A 11 -12.03 22.31 13.93
CA VAL A 11 -12.62 22.20 12.58
C VAL A 11 -11.85 23.02 11.54
N GLN A 12 -11.38 24.23 11.87
CA GLN A 12 -10.62 25.05 10.93
C GLN A 12 -9.26 24.46 10.53
N LEU A 13 -8.60 23.71 11.42
CA LEU A 13 -7.37 22.97 11.07
C LEU A 13 -7.66 21.70 10.26
N PHE A 14 -8.88 21.16 10.34
CA PHE A 14 -9.32 19.98 9.60
C PHE A 14 -9.64 20.30 8.12
N VAL A 15 -10.12 21.51 7.83
CA VAL A 15 -10.54 21.91 6.47
C VAL A 15 -9.34 22.07 5.51
N LEU A 16 -8.17 22.46 6.01
CA LEU A 16 -6.95 22.53 5.19
C LEU A 16 -6.34 21.15 4.86
N VAL A 17 -6.77 20.09 5.54
CA VAL A 17 -6.26 18.71 5.34
C VAL A 17 -7.10 17.92 4.33
N LEU A 18 -8.33 18.35 4.04
CA LEU A 18 -9.25 17.68 3.10
C LEU A 18 -9.21 18.21 1.66
N GLY A 19 -8.57 19.37 1.42
CA GLY A 19 -8.59 20.07 0.12
C GLY A 19 -7.88 19.36 -1.04
N VAL A 20 -7.10 18.29 -0.79
CA VAL A 20 -6.36 17.58 -1.84
C VAL A 20 -7.08 16.32 -2.34
N PHE A 21 -8.13 15.84 -1.65
CA PHE A 21 -8.80 14.58 -2.03
C PHE A 21 -10.09 14.74 -2.87
N MET A 22 -10.62 15.95 -3.04
CA MET A 22 -11.93 16.15 -3.70
C MET A 22 -11.88 16.61 -5.17
N ALA A 23 -10.71 16.65 -5.81
CA ALA A 23 -10.58 17.07 -7.20
C ALA A 23 -9.81 16.05 -8.06
N ILE A 24 -10.27 14.79 -8.12
CA ILE A 24 -9.83 13.86 -9.17
C ILE A 24 -11.05 13.12 -9.73
N GLY A 25 -11.94 13.90 -10.33
CA GLY A 25 -12.85 13.41 -11.35
C GLY A 25 -12.15 13.51 -12.70
N ASN A 26 -11.90 12.37 -13.32
CA ASN A 26 -11.56 12.19 -14.74
C ASN A 26 -10.44 13.08 -15.29
N LEU A 27 -9.19 12.62 -15.17
CA LEU A 27 -8.20 12.66 -16.25
C LEU A 27 -6.93 11.97 -15.74
N SER A 28 -6.35 11.14 -16.58
CA SER A 28 -4.98 10.63 -16.45
C SER A 28 -4.02 11.79 -16.16
N ALA A 29 -3.64 11.97 -14.92
CA ALA A 29 -2.66 12.96 -14.52
C ALA A 29 -1.79 12.35 -13.42
N ASN A 30 -0.49 12.28 -13.71
CA ASN A 30 0.56 11.98 -12.75
C ASN A 30 0.31 12.76 -11.46
N VAL A 31 0.01 12.05 -10.37
CA VAL A 31 -0.01 12.65 -9.04
C VAL A 31 1.42 13.13 -8.76
N ASN A 32 1.64 14.43 -8.86
CA ASN A 32 2.94 15.03 -8.62
C ASN A 32 3.18 15.07 -7.11
N TYR A 33 3.72 13.97 -6.57
CA TYR A 33 4.02 13.79 -5.14
C TYR A 33 5.04 14.81 -4.58
N SER A 34 5.66 15.64 -5.44
CA SER A 34 6.56 16.72 -5.01
C SER A 34 5.85 17.77 -4.14
N GLU A 35 4.54 17.98 -4.28
CA GLU A 35 3.78 18.87 -3.38
C GLU A 35 3.59 18.30 -1.97
N PHE A 36 3.75 16.99 -1.79
CA PHE A 36 3.70 16.35 -0.48
C PHE A 36 5.02 16.47 0.29
N SER A 37 6.05 17.09 -0.30
CA SER A 37 7.43 16.99 0.20
C SER A 37 7.96 18.22 0.94
N SER A 38 7.15 19.27 1.13
CA SER A 38 7.61 20.42 1.90
C SER A 38 7.88 19.98 3.36
N PRO A 39 9.14 20.02 3.83
CA PRO A 39 9.44 19.68 5.20
C PRO A 39 8.71 20.65 6.12
N ILE A 40 8.16 20.13 7.22
CA ILE A 40 7.69 20.98 8.32
C ILE A 40 8.95 21.66 8.89
N ASN A 41 9.15 22.91 8.46
CA ASN A 41 10.28 23.83 8.63
C ASN A 41 11.53 23.55 7.75
N PRO A 42 11.72 24.32 6.66
CA PRO A 42 12.98 24.44 5.93
C PRO A 42 14.11 25.12 6.75
N ASP A 43 13.79 25.70 7.92
CA ASP A 43 14.62 26.78 8.51
C ASP A 43 15.51 26.37 9.70
N GLY A 44 15.74 25.07 9.95
CA GLY A 44 16.72 24.66 10.99
C GLY A 44 16.29 24.87 12.46
N GLY A 45 14.99 24.99 12.74
CA GLY A 45 14.47 25.07 14.11
C GLY A 45 14.71 23.81 14.97
N SER A 46 14.70 23.97 16.30
CA SER A 46 14.88 22.88 17.27
C SER A 46 13.91 21.71 17.01
N LYS A 47 14.41 20.45 17.13
CA LYS A 47 13.55 19.25 17.04
C LYS A 47 12.42 19.20 18.09
N TYR A 48 12.50 20.06 19.10
CA TYR A 48 11.50 20.22 20.16
C TYR A 48 10.43 21.28 19.84
N GLY A 49 10.45 21.88 18.64
CA GLY A 49 9.50 22.93 18.25
C GLY A 49 9.80 24.28 18.91
N ALA A 50 8.87 25.22 18.80
CA ALA A 50 9.01 26.57 19.33
C ALA A 50 8.99 26.64 20.87
N ASP A 51 8.14 25.84 21.52
CA ASP A 51 8.08 25.71 22.97
C ASP A 51 8.74 24.41 23.43
N SER A 52 10.06 24.47 23.64
CA SER A 52 10.87 23.32 24.01
C SER A 52 10.51 22.75 25.38
N ALA A 53 10.19 23.59 26.36
CA ALA A 53 9.85 23.18 27.72
C ALA A 53 8.54 22.38 27.74
N THR A 54 7.50 22.88 27.07
CA THR A 54 6.22 22.17 26.97
C THR A 54 6.34 20.89 26.14
N THR A 55 7.16 20.89 25.08
CA THR A 55 7.45 19.67 24.32
C THR A 55 8.17 18.62 25.17
N VAL A 56 9.19 18.99 25.94
CA VAL A 56 9.91 18.06 26.81
C VAL A 56 8.98 17.47 27.86
N LYS A 57 8.13 18.29 28.49
CA LYS A 57 7.11 17.82 29.44
C LYS A 57 6.18 16.78 28.80
N ASN A 58 5.54 17.14 27.69
CA ASN A 58 4.58 16.24 27.03
C ASN A 58 5.24 14.98 26.48
N LEU A 59 6.45 15.07 25.93
CA LEU A 59 7.21 13.92 25.46
C LEU A 59 7.50 12.93 26.59
N SER A 60 7.90 13.42 27.76
CA SER A 60 8.14 12.59 28.94
C SER A 60 6.86 11.91 29.43
N LEU A 61 5.78 12.67 29.60
CA LEU A 61 4.48 12.15 30.03
C LEU A 61 3.96 11.06 29.08
N TYR A 62 3.91 11.36 27.77
CA TYR A 62 3.44 10.40 26.77
C TYR A 62 4.30 9.12 26.78
N ARG A 63 5.63 9.24 26.84
CA ARG A 63 6.51 8.06 26.81
C ARG A 63 6.30 7.17 28.03
N GLU A 64 6.12 7.76 29.21
CA GLU A 64 5.90 7.00 30.44
C GLU A 64 4.53 6.33 30.44
N TYR A 65 3.46 7.04 30.09
CA TYR A 65 2.13 6.41 29.97
C TYR A 65 2.11 5.32 28.88
N TYR A 66 2.75 5.54 27.73
CA TYR A 66 2.83 4.52 26.69
C TYR A 66 3.61 3.28 27.16
N LYS A 67 4.66 3.47 27.96
CA LYS A 67 5.42 2.37 28.58
C LYS A 67 4.53 1.58 29.55
N GLN A 68 3.78 2.25 30.42
CA GLN A 68 2.84 1.62 31.34
C GLN A 68 1.74 0.86 30.59
N TRP A 69 1.18 1.45 29.53
CA TRP A 69 0.19 0.79 28.69
C TRP A 69 0.76 -0.45 27.98
N LYS A 70 2.02 -0.39 27.53
CA LYS A 70 2.72 -1.55 26.98
C LYS A 70 2.92 -2.65 28.04
N LEU A 71 3.27 -2.30 29.28
CA LEU A 71 3.43 -3.26 30.39
C LEU A 71 2.12 -3.97 30.72
N SER A 72 0.99 -3.27 30.66
CA SER A 72 -0.34 -3.89 30.79
C SER A 72 -0.79 -4.67 29.55
N LYS A 73 0.11 -4.89 28.58
CA LYS A 73 -0.18 -5.54 27.28
C LYS A 73 -1.31 -4.83 26.52
N TYR A 74 -1.37 -3.50 26.65
CA TYR A 74 -2.35 -2.61 26.03
C TYR A 74 -3.79 -2.84 26.50
N LYS A 75 -3.98 -3.31 27.74
CA LYS A 75 -5.31 -3.60 28.31
C LYS A 75 -5.85 -2.53 29.26
N ASP A 76 -4.99 -1.63 29.72
CA ASP A 76 -5.38 -0.56 30.64
C ASP A 76 -5.89 0.67 29.88
N ASP A 77 -7.21 0.84 29.83
CA ASP A 77 -7.86 1.95 29.14
C ASP A 77 -7.65 3.31 29.84
N ALA A 78 -7.48 3.33 31.15
CA ALA A 78 -7.24 4.57 31.90
C ALA A 78 -5.84 5.13 31.58
N VAL A 79 -4.85 4.25 31.51
CA VAL A 79 -3.50 4.62 31.05
C VAL A 79 -3.53 5.03 29.57
N ALA A 80 -4.26 4.31 28.71
CA ALA A 80 -4.39 4.66 27.30
C ALA A 80 -4.98 6.07 27.11
N GLN A 81 -6.04 6.40 27.85
CA GLN A 81 -6.68 7.71 27.82
C GLN A 81 -5.72 8.84 28.24
N SER A 82 -4.84 8.56 29.21
CA SER A 82 -3.83 9.52 29.71
C SER A 82 -2.72 9.82 28.69
N ILE A 83 -2.58 8.99 27.64
CA ILE A 83 -1.61 9.20 26.56
C ILE A 83 -2.08 10.24 25.53
N VAL A 84 -3.39 10.32 25.30
CA VAL A 84 -3.97 11.00 24.12
C VAL A 84 -3.53 12.45 24.04
N GLU A 85 -3.70 13.23 25.11
CA GLU A 85 -3.36 14.65 25.14
C GLU A 85 -1.85 14.92 24.96
N PRO A 86 -0.93 14.32 25.76
CA PRO A 86 0.49 14.58 25.59
C PRO A 86 1.04 14.07 24.25
N TRP A 87 0.55 12.93 23.74
CA TRP A 87 0.95 12.46 22.41
C TRP A 87 0.49 13.41 21.31
N THR A 88 -0.77 13.86 21.37
CA THR A 88 -1.35 14.80 20.39
C THR A 88 -0.56 16.10 20.35
N TYR A 89 -0.19 16.63 21.52
CA TYR A 89 0.65 17.83 21.59
C TYR A 89 1.96 17.65 20.85
N VAL A 90 2.69 16.56 21.11
CA VAL A 90 3.99 16.30 20.48
C VAL A 90 3.85 16.06 18.98
N PHE A 91 2.79 15.37 18.55
CA PHE A 91 2.51 15.08 17.14
C PHE A 91 2.35 16.35 16.30
N TYR A 92 1.64 17.35 16.81
CA TYR A 92 1.41 18.60 16.09
C TYR A 92 2.53 19.63 16.26
N ASN A 93 3.14 19.73 17.45
CA ASN A 93 4.07 20.81 17.77
C ASN A 93 5.55 20.44 17.62
N ALA A 94 5.89 19.14 17.66
CA ALA A 94 7.27 18.66 17.57
C ALA A 94 7.39 17.35 16.78
N PRO A 95 6.93 17.30 15.51
CA PRO A 95 6.88 16.07 14.71
C PRO A 95 8.25 15.39 14.51
N ARG A 96 9.34 16.16 14.58
CA ARG A 96 10.72 15.70 14.41
C ARG A 96 11.34 15.07 15.66
N VAL A 97 10.69 15.20 16.83
CA VAL A 97 11.33 14.84 18.11
C VAL A 97 11.58 13.33 18.26
N SER A 98 10.75 12.50 17.62
CA SER A 98 10.82 11.04 17.75
C SER A 98 10.09 10.30 16.64
N LYS A 99 10.80 9.46 15.87
CA LYS A 99 10.19 8.56 14.87
C LYS A 99 9.25 7.51 15.50
N ASN A 100 9.52 7.09 16.74
CA ASN A 100 8.67 6.13 17.46
C ASN A 100 7.25 6.67 17.71
N MET A 101 7.11 8.00 17.76
CA MET A 101 5.84 8.67 17.98
C MET A 101 4.78 8.28 16.96
N TYR A 102 5.16 8.16 15.69
CA TYR A 102 4.26 7.78 14.61
C TYR A 102 3.73 6.36 14.81
N SER A 103 4.61 5.40 15.06
CA SER A 103 4.20 4.01 15.34
C SER A 103 3.34 3.86 16.59
N HIS A 104 3.59 4.67 17.62
CA HIS A 104 2.76 4.67 18.82
C HIS A 104 1.41 5.32 18.54
N GLY A 105 1.39 6.40 17.74
CA GLY A 105 0.20 7.09 17.29
C GLY A 105 -0.79 6.19 16.55
N ILE A 106 -0.29 5.33 15.66
CA ILE A 106 -1.14 4.33 14.99
C ILE A 106 -1.93 3.51 16.01
N ARG A 107 -1.28 3.07 17.11
CA ARG A 107 -1.93 2.27 18.15
C ARG A 107 -2.89 3.09 19.00
N ILE A 108 -2.49 4.30 19.40
CA ILE A 108 -3.31 5.22 20.21
C ILE A 108 -4.60 5.56 19.45
N VAL A 109 -4.50 6.00 18.20
CA VAL A 109 -5.67 6.40 17.42
C VAL A 109 -6.55 5.19 17.07
N GLN A 110 -5.98 4.00 16.84
CA GLN A 110 -6.78 2.78 16.69
C GLN A 110 -7.57 2.42 17.96
N TRP A 111 -7.00 2.67 19.13
CA TRP A 111 -7.69 2.53 20.41
C TRP A 111 -8.83 3.56 20.53
N GLU A 112 -8.59 4.83 20.19
CA GLU A 112 -9.63 5.87 20.19
C GLU A 112 -10.78 5.52 19.23
N ILE A 113 -10.48 5.01 18.03
CA ILE A 113 -11.51 4.58 17.06
C ILE A 113 -12.37 3.44 17.63
N LYS A 114 -11.73 2.47 18.29
CA LYS A 114 -12.44 1.33 18.91
C LYS A 114 -13.44 1.85 19.95
N HIS A 115 -12.98 2.71 20.87
CA HIS A 115 -13.79 3.26 21.94
C HIS A 115 -14.88 4.22 21.44
N ALA A 116 -14.62 5.01 20.41
CA ALA A 116 -15.63 5.85 19.77
C ALA A 116 -16.78 4.98 19.20
N LYS A 117 -16.45 3.85 18.56
CA LYS A 117 -17.45 2.90 18.05
C LYS A 117 -18.26 2.22 19.15
N GLU A 118 -17.60 1.78 20.22
CA GLU A 118 -18.28 1.17 21.37
C GLU A 118 -19.28 2.13 22.04
N LYS A 119 -19.01 3.44 21.97
CA LYS A 119 -19.91 4.50 22.44
C LYS A 119 -20.97 4.92 21.41
N GLY A 120 -20.97 4.34 20.21
CA GLY A 120 -21.89 4.71 19.13
C GLY A 120 -21.56 6.03 18.41
N ASP A 121 -20.40 6.64 18.67
CA ASP A 121 -19.97 7.90 18.04
C ASP A 121 -19.29 7.63 16.68
N THR A 122 -20.12 7.40 15.67
CA THR A 122 -19.66 7.13 14.30
C THR A 122 -18.96 8.33 13.66
N ALA A 123 -19.35 9.56 14.00
CA ALA A 123 -18.74 10.78 13.48
C ALA A 123 -17.30 10.92 13.98
N LEU A 124 -17.08 10.75 15.28
CA LEU A 124 -15.73 10.78 15.87
C LEU A 124 -14.88 9.61 15.35
N ALA A 125 -15.45 8.41 15.26
CA ALA A 125 -14.72 7.25 14.73
C ALA A 125 -14.22 7.50 13.30
N ASN A 126 -15.02 8.15 12.45
CA ASN A 126 -14.62 8.51 11.08
C ASN A 126 -13.53 9.61 11.06
N ALA A 127 -13.66 10.66 11.86
CA ALA A 127 -12.65 11.72 11.95
C ALA A 127 -11.29 11.20 12.48
N LEU A 128 -11.31 10.21 13.37
CA LEU A 128 -10.10 9.55 13.84
C LEU A 128 -9.45 8.67 12.76
N VAL A 129 -10.21 8.16 11.79
CA VAL A 129 -9.63 7.45 10.63
C VAL A 129 -8.83 8.40 9.74
N ASP A 130 -9.31 9.64 9.53
CA ASP A 130 -8.53 10.68 8.83
C ASP A 130 -7.19 10.92 9.53
N THR A 131 -7.24 11.08 10.86
CA THR A 131 -6.03 11.27 11.68
C THR A 131 -5.09 10.07 11.54
N LEU A 132 -5.63 8.85 11.64
CA LEU A 132 -4.87 7.61 11.56
C LEU A 132 -4.11 7.46 10.23
N VAL A 133 -4.77 7.79 9.12
CA VAL A 133 -4.17 7.80 7.77
C VAL A 133 -3.15 8.95 7.64
N GLY A 134 -3.44 10.10 8.23
CA GLY A 134 -2.56 11.28 8.24
C GLY A 134 -1.25 11.11 9.00
N ILE A 135 -1.15 10.14 9.92
CA ILE A 135 0.10 9.83 10.64
C ILE A 135 1.22 9.45 9.66
N TYR A 136 0.95 8.57 8.68
CA TYR A 136 1.97 8.19 7.68
C TYR A 136 2.34 9.37 6.78
N SER A 137 1.36 10.16 6.37
CA SER A 137 1.56 11.38 5.59
C SER A 137 2.48 12.39 6.29
N GLN A 138 2.28 12.62 7.59
CA GLN A 138 3.15 13.51 8.35
C GLN A 138 4.53 12.87 8.58
N GLN A 139 4.61 11.55 8.75
CA GLN A 139 5.90 10.86 8.91
C GLN A 139 6.79 11.02 7.67
N MET A 140 6.23 10.80 6.47
CA MET A 140 6.95 10.97 5.20
C MET A 140 7.44 12.41 5.02
N ARG A 141 6.58 13.40 5.28
CA ARG A 141 6.95 14.83 5.28
C ARG A 141 8.05 15.19 6.26
N THR A 142 8.04 14.56 7.42
CA THR A 142 8.97 14.89 8.52
C THR A 142 10.31 14.19 8.35
N PHE A 143 10.31 12.98 7.81
CA PHE A 143 11.49 12.14 7.63
C PHE A 143 11.53 11.58 6.20
N PRO A 144 11.66 12.45 5.19
CA PRO A 144 11.74 12.00 3.81
C PRO A 144 13.00 11.16 3.60
N ASN A 145 12.94 10.22 2.66
CA ASN A 145 14.07 9.36 2.26
C ASN A 145 14.67 8.54 3.43
N ASP A 146 13.86 8.14 4.43
CA ASP A 146 14.35 7.27 5.51
C ASP A 146 14.66 5.86 4.97
N PRO A 147 15.93 5.42 4.91
CA PRO A 147 16.27 4.11 4.35
C PRO A 147 15.70 2.95 5.17
N LYS A 148 15.37 3.17 6.46
CA LYS A 148 14.76 2.14 7.32
C LYS A 148 13.24 2.09 7.19
N ARG A 149 12.62 3.15 6.67
CA ARG A 149 11.18 3.29 6.49
C ARG A 149 10.91 4.10 5.22
N PRO A 150 11.26 3.54 4.04
CA PRO A 150 11.10 4.24 2.77
C PRO A 150 9.62 4.59 2.55
N ASP A 151 9.36 5.69 1.86
CA ASP A 151 8.02 6.23 1.67
C ASP A 151 7.09 5.21 1.02
N GLY A 152 7.58 4.43 0.04
CA GLY A 152 6.81 3.33 -0.56
C GLY A 152 6.30 2.32 0.47
N MET A 153 7.09 1.98 1.49
CA MET A 153 6.63 1.11 2.59
C MET A 153 5.54 1.79 3.43
N LEU A 154 5.70 3.07 3.75
CA LEU A 154 4.73 3.82 4.55
C LEU A 154 3.40 4.00 3.80
N ILE A 155 3.44 4.28 2.50
CA ILE A 155 2.27 4.33 1.61
C ILE A 155 1.55 2.97 1.60
N GLY A 156 2.28 1.86 1.55
CA GLY A 156 1.69 0.53 1.65
C GLY A 156 0.94 0.31 2.96
N LYS A 157 1.55 0.70 4.09
CA LYS A 157 0.87 0.64 5.41
C LYS A 157 -0.33 1.58 5.48
N GLN A 158 -0.27 2.74 4.83
CA GLN A 158 -1.39 3.67 4.72
C GLN A 158 -2.55 3.05 3.94
N ALA A 159 -2.27 2.38 2.82
CA ALA A 159 -3.25 1.64 2.03
C ALA A 159 -3.98 0.57 2.86
N GLN A 160 -3.25 -0.18 3.71
CA GLN A 160 -3.85 -1.17 4.62
C GLN A 160 -4.85 -0.53 5.60
N LEU A 161 -4.58 0.69 6.08
CA LEU A 161 -5.49 1.41 6.97
C LEU A 161 -6.73 1.89 6.22
N VAL A 162 -6.56 2.46 5.03
CA VAL A 162 -7.68 2.89 4.18
C VAL A 162 -8.56 1.67 3.84
N ALA A 163 -7.98 0.57 3.39
CA ALA A 163 -8.71 -0.67 3.11
C ALA A 163 -9.47 -1.21 4.33
N LYS A 164 -8.89 -1.11 5.54
CA LYS A 164 -9.51 -1.59 6.79
C LYS A 164 -10.68 -0.73 7.24
N TYR A 165 -10.51 0.60 7.21
CA TYR A 165 -11.46 1.54 7.82
C TYR A 165 -12.40 2.21 6.81
N ARG A 166 -12.02 2.27 5.53
CA ARG A 166 -12.79 2.82 4.40
C ARG A 166 -12.95 1.76 3.30
N LYS A 167 -13.57 0.64 3.65
CA LYS A 167 -13.72 -0.54 2.76
C LYS A 167 -14.33 -0.22 1.38
N ASN A 168 -15.17 0.81 1.31
CA ASN A 168 -15.83 1.23 0.07
C ASN A 168 -14.99 2.17 -0.80
N ASP A 169 -13.90 2.72 -0.25
CA ASP A 169 -12.99 3.64 -0.93
C ASP A 169 -11.94 2.87 -1.75
N VAL A 170 -12.46 2.02 -2.66
CA VAL A 170 -11.68 1.09 -3.47
C VAL A 170 -10.65 1.80 -4.33
N LYS A 171 -11.00 2.96 -4.88
CA LYS A 171 -10.08 3.74 -5.70
C LYS A 171 -8.85 4.17 -4.90
N THR A 172 -9.06 4.73 -3.72
CA THR A 172 -7.97 5.27 -2.91
C THR A 172 -7.01 4.18 -2.45
N TYR A 173 -7.51 3.09 -1.84
CA TYR A 173 -6.58 2.06 -1.37
C TYR A 173 -5.90 1.30 -2.50
N TYR A 174 -6.55 1.12 -3.66
CA TYR A 174 -5.92 0.51 -4.84
C TYR A 174 -4.73 1.35 -5.30
N HIS A 175 -4.92 2.65 -5.53
CA HIS A 175 -3.85 3.53 -6.00
C HIS A 175 -2.70 3.66 -4.99
N LEU A 176 -3.00 3.67 -3.68
CA LEU A 176 -1.96 3.64 -2.67
C LEU A 176 -1.16 2.33 -2.70
N PHE A 177 -1.81 1.17 -2.86
CA PHE A 177 -1.10 -0.10 -3.01
C PHE A 177 -0.25 -0.14 -4.28
N ASP A 178 -0.79 0.28 -5.43
CA ASP A 178 -0.01 0.32 -6.68
C ASP A 178 1.21 1.22 -6.56
N THR A 179 1.04 2.43 -5.99
CA THR A 179 2.14 3.36 -5.73
C THR A 179 3.21 2.72 -4.84
N SER A 180 2.79 2.09 -3.73
CA SER A 180 3.69 1.39 -2.81
C SER A 180 4.50 0.31 -3.52
N VAL A 181 3.84 -0.58 -4.26
CA VAL A 181 4.50 -1.71 -4.94
C VAL A 181 5.42 -1.22 -6.06
N THR A 182 5.00 -0.21 -6.83
CA THR A 182 5.81 0.41 -7.88
C THR A 182 7.09 1.02 -7.31
N MET A 183 6.98 1.80 -6.24
CA MET A 183 8.14 2.45 -5.62
C MET A 183 9.09 1.44 -4.96
N MET A 184 8.55 0.38 -4.37
CA MET A 184 9.34 -0.58 -3.61
C MET A 184 9.94 -1.67 -4.49
N GLY A 185 9.30 -2.02 -5.62
CA GLY A 185 9.71 -3.10 -6.51
C GLY A 185 10.00 -4.39 -5.74
N TYR A 186 11.18 -4.97 -5.94
CA TYR A 186 11.65 -6.17 -5.23
C TYR A 186 11.76 -6.04 -3.71
N LYS A 187 11.76 -4.82 -3.16
CA LYS A 187 11.76 -4.58 -1.70
C LYS A 187 10.35 -4.55 -1.10
N SER A 188 9.31 -4.80 -1.89
CA SER A 188 7.92 -4.84 -1.43
C SER A 188 7.71 -5.94 -0.38
N GLU A 189 6.97 -5.63 0.69
CA GLU A 189 6.64 -6.62 1.71
C GLU A 189 5.58 -7.61 1.16
N ALA A 190 5.75 -8.92 1.41
CA ALA A 190 4.80 -9.95 0.98
C ALA A 190 3.34 -9.65 1.36
N SER A 191 3.11 -9.09 2.56
CA SER A 191 1.76 -8.71 3.01
C SER A 191 1.12 -7.56 2.21
N ILE A 192 1.94 -6.68 1.63
CA ILE A 192 1.51 -5.58 0.76
C ILE A 192 1.20 -6.12 -0.63
N LEU A 193 2.04 -6.99 -1.17
CA LEU A 193 1.81 -7.66 -2.46
C LEU A 193 0.48 -8.42 -2.50
N LYS A 194 0.19 -9.22 -1.46
CA LYS A 194 -1.11 -9.90 -1.33
C LYS A 194 -2.29 -8.93 -1.35
N GLN A 195 -2.20 -7.84 -0.59
CA GLN A 195 -3.29 -6.86 -0.50
C GLN A 195 -3.40 -6.00 -1.75
N TYR A 196 -2.30 -5.74 -2.43
CA TYR A 196 -2.30 -5.08 -3.72
C TYR A 196 -3.07 -5.92 -4.75
N PHE A 197 -2.75 -7.21 -4.87
CA PHE A 197 -3.48 -8.07 -5.80
C PHE A 197 -4.96 -8.18 -5.46
N TRP A 198 -5.30 -8.38 -4.19
CA TRP A 198 -6.69 -8.32 -3.72
C TRP A 198 -7.38 -7.00 -4.09
N SER A 199 -6.69 -5.86 -3.91
CA SER A 199 -7.24 -4.55 -4.22
C SER A 199 -7.48 -4.36 -5.73
N THR A 200 -6.64 -4.96 -6.58
CA THR A 200 -6.84 -5.00 -8.03
C THR A 200 -8.17 -5.68 -8.39
N GLU A 201 -8.44 -6.84 -7.80
CA GLU A 201 -9.69 -7.57 -8.02
C GLU A 201 -10.91 -6.72 -7.58
N MET A 202 -10.79 -6.04 -6.43
CA MET A 202 -11.83 -5.12 -5.96
C MET A 202 -12.02 -3.95 -6.93
N TYR A 203 -10.94 -3.36 -7.42
CA TYR A 203 -10.97 -2.22 -8.34
C TYR A 203 -11.64 -2.58 -9.68
N VAL A 204 -11.29 -3.74 -10.25
CA VAL A 204 -11.90 -4.28 -11.47
C VAL A 204 -13.35 -4.69 -11.25
N SER A 205 -13.70 -5.32 -10.12
CA SER A 205 -15.10 -5.69 -9.82
C SER A 205 -16.02 -4.47 -9.69
N LYS A 206 -15.47 -3.31 -9.30
CA LYS A 206 -16.16 -2.01 -9.30
C LYS A 206 -16.22 -1.34 -10.67
N LYS A 207 -15.72 -2.00 -11.73
CA LYS A 207 -15.64 -1.50 -13.11
C LYS A 207 -14.80 -0.23 -13.25
N TYR A 208 -13.83 -0.02 -12.36
CA TYR A 208 -12.92 1.12 -12.46
C TYR A 208 -11.74 0.87 -13.42
N ALA A 209 -11.55 -0.38 -13.85
CA ALA A 209 -10.59 -0.79 -14.87
C ALA A 209 -11.07 -2.07 -15.58
N PRO A 210 -10.59 -2.34 -16.80
CA PRO A 210 -10.82 -3.61 -17.48
C PRO A 210 -10.12 -4.77 -16.75
N ARG A 211 -10.57 -5.99 -17.07
CA ARG A 211 -10.00 -7.23 -16.53
C ARG A 211 -8.50 -7.39 -16.82
N ASP A 212 -7.98 -6.80 -17.90
CA ASP A 212 -6.55 -6.76 -18.23
C ASP A 212 -5.68 -6.36 -17.04
N LEU A 213 -6.18 -5.44 -16.20
CA LEU A 213 -5.44 -4.97 -15.04
C LEU A 213 -5.16 -6.08 -14.03
N VAL A 214 -6.03 -7.10 -13.92
CA VAL A 214 -5.77 -8.28 -13.07
C VAL A 214 -4.58 -9.05 -13.61
N PHE A 215 -4.45 -9.20 -14.93
CA PHE A 215 -3.36 -9.93 -15.56
C PHE A 215 -2.04 -9.15 -15.46
N ASP A 216 -2.06 -7.86 -15.77
CA ASP A 216 -0.89 -6.98 -15.67
C ASP A 216 -0.34 -6.96 -14.24
N ASN A 217 -1.23 -6.84 -13.23
CA ASN A 217 -0.82 -6.85 -11.83
C ASN A 217 -0.46 -8.25 -11.31
N TYR A 218 -1.01 -9.31 -11.89
CA TYR A 218 -0.56 -10.68 -11.59
C TYR A 218 0.91 -10.85 -11.99
N ILE A 219 1.26 -10.51 -13.23
CA ILE A 219 2.64 -10.60 -13.75
C ILE A 219 3.58 -9.79 -12.85
N LYS A 220 3.24 -8.52 -12.59
CA LYS A 220 4.03 -7.62 -11.76
C LYS A 220 4.29 -8.18 -10.36
N VAL A 221 3.26 -8.74 -9.72
CA VAL A 221 3.40 -9.28 -8.37
C VAL A 221 4.14 -10.61 -8.37
N MET A 222 3.89 -11.49 -9.35
CA MET A 222 4.57 -12.78 -9.44
C MET A 222 6.08 -12.62 -9.67
N ASP A 223 6.49 -11.71 -10.57
CA ASP A 223 7.90 -11.34 -10.78
C ASP A 223 8.60 -10.95 -9.47
N ILE A 224 7.95 -10.10 -8.65
CA ILE A 224 8.49 -9.70 -7.34
C ILE A 224 8.58 -10.90 -6.38
N VAL A 225 7.58 -11.78 -6.41
CA VAL A 225 7.53 -12.97 -5.54
C VAL A 225 8.63 -13.95 -5.91
N GLU A 226 8.78 -14.30 -7.18
CA GLU A 226 9.80 -15.20 -7.72
C GLU A 226 11.20 -14.68 -7.39
N TYR A 227 11.49 -13.41 -7.70
CA TYR A 227 12.75 -12.77 -7.34
C TYR A 227 13.06 -12.94 -5.84
N ASN A 228 12.09 -12.67 -4.97
CA ASN A 228 12.31 -12.78 -3.52
C ASN A 228 12.51 -14.24 -3.08
N LEU A 229 11.81 -15.21 -3.67
CA LEU A 229 11.98 -16.63 -3.33
C LEU A 229 13.38 -17.15 -3.70
N GLU A 230 13.96 -16.65 -4.80
CA GLU A 230 15.31 -17.00 -5.23
C GLU A 230 16.41 -16.34 -4.39
N HIS A 231 16.15 -15.12 -3.88
CA HIS A 231 17.18 -14.31 -3.21
C HIS A 231 17.11 -14.35 -1.67
N ILE A 232 16.11 -15.02 -1.08
CA ILE A 232 16.07 -15.22 0.38
C ILE A 232 16.90 -16.45 0.77
N ASP A 233 18.08 -16.19 1.32
CA ASP A 233 18.89 -17.23 1.94
C ASP A 233 18.30 -17.66 3.30
N THR A 234 17.89 -18.92 3.38
CA THR A 234 17.30 -19.52 4.59
C THR A 234 18.28 -20.37 5.41
N THR A 235 19.55 -20.41 5.02
CA THR A 235 20.60 -21.22 5.66
C THR A 235 21.74 -20.37 6.22
N ALA A 236 21.92 -19.12 5.77
CA ALA A 236 22.97 -18.23 6.26
C ALA A 236 22.58 -17.39 7.49
N GLY A 237 23.56 -17.17 8.36
CA GLY A 237 23.50 -16.29 9.53
C GLY A 237 23.21 -17.00 10.85
N SER A 238 23.02 -16.21 11.92
CA SER A 238 22.63 -16.71 13.24
C SER A 238 21.27 -17.41 13.20
N ALA A 239 20.97 -18.25 14.21
CA ALA A 239 19.68 -18.93 14.33
C ALA A 239 18.47 -17.96 14.27
N SER A 240 18.61 -16.75 14.81
CA SER A 240 17.57 -15.70 14.73
C SER A 240 17.39 -15.16 13.31
N GLN A 241 18.50 -14.96 12.57
CA GLN A 241 18.47 -14.54 11.17
C GLN A 241 17.84 -15.61 10.28
N ILE A 242 18.26 -16.87 10.43
CA ILE A 242 17.67 -18.02 9.72
C ILE A 242 16.16 -18.12 9.99
N LYS A 243 15.72 -17.99 11.25
CA LYS A 243 14.29 -18.01 11.60
C LYS A 243 13.52 -16.87 10.94
N LYS A 244 14.10 -15.66 10.86
CA LYS A 244 13.50 -14.52 10.18
C LYS A 244 13.43 -14.74 8.66
N ALA A 245 14.48 -15.26 8.05
CA ALA A 245 14.54 -15.57 6.63
C ALA A 245 13.52 -16.64 6.24
N LYS A 246 13.45 -17.77 6.96
CA LYS A 246 12.43 -18.81 6.76
C LYS A 246 11.01 -18.27 6.86
N ARG A 247 10.74 -17.40 7.85
CA ARG A 247 9.42 -16.74 7.95
C ARG A 247 9.14 -15.84 6.74
N ASN A 248 10.14 -15.10 6.26
CA ASN A 248 9.99 -14.25 5.09
C ASN A 248 9.72 -15.07 3.82
N TYR A 249 10.51 -16.13 3.59
CA TYR A 249 10.33 -17.08 2.51
C TYR A 249 8.91 -17.68 2.52
N ASN A 250 8.45 -18.18 3.67
CA ASN A 250 7.10 -18.74 3.82
C ASN A 250 6.01 -17.71 3.57
N ASN A 251 6.24 -16.43 3.91
CA ASN A 251 5.28 -15.37 3.58
C ASN A 251 5.17 -15.18 2.06
N PHE A 252 6.29 -15.19 1.32
CA PHE A 252 6.26 -15.09 -0.14
C PHE A 252 5.63 -16.32 -0.80
N LYS A 253 5.93 -17.55 -0.33
CA LYS A 253 5.21 -18.77 -0.79
C LYS A 253 3.71 -18.68 -0.53
N ALA A 254 3.29 -18.09 0.58
CA ALA A 254 1.86 -17.88 0.84
C ALA A 254 1.22 -16.82 -0.08
N VAL A 255 2.00 -15.85 -0.59
CA VAL A 255 1.55 -14.91 -1.62
C VAL A 255 1.43 -15.62 -2.97
N GLU A 256 2.46 -16.36 -3.39
CA GLU A 256 2.46 -17.16 -4.62
C GLU A 256 1.23 -18.07 -4.69
N ALA A 257 1.01 -18.91 -3.67
CA ALA A 257 -0.15 -19.80 -3.60
C ALA A 257 -1.48 -19.04 -3.58
N TYR A 258 -1.51 -17.84 -3.00
CA TYR A 258 -2.68 -16.97 -3.05
C TYR A 258 -2.93 -16.45 -4.47
N LEU A 259 -1.89 -15.97 -5.18
CA LEU A 259 -2.02 -15.48 -6.56
C LEU A 259 -2.51 -16.58 -7.49
N GLU A 260 -1.90 -17.77 -7.42
CA GLU A 260 -2.30 -18.93 -8.24
C GLU A 260 -3.77 -19.29 -8.05
N LYS A 261 -4.22 -19.39 -6.79
CA LYS A 261 -5.63 -19.66 -6.51
C LYS A 261 -6.57 -18.56 -7.01
N ARG A 262 -6.15 -17.30 -6.96
CA ARG A 262 -7.01 -16.17 -7.34
C ARG A 262 -7.06 -15.99 -8.85
N ILE A 263 -5.95 -16.17 -9.55
CA ILE A 263 -5.86 -15.98 -11.00
C ILE A 263 -6.70 -17.00 -11.77
N GLU A 264 -6.92 -18.22 -11.24
CA GLU A 264 -7.84 -19.22 -11.81
C GLU A 264 -9.28 -18.69 -12.03
N ASN A 265 -9.73 -17.74 -11.20
CA ASN A 265 -11.04 -17.11 -11.41
C ASN A 265 -11.09 -16.31 -12.71
N TYR A 266 -9.93 -15.84 -13.20
CA TYR A 266 -9.78 -14.99 -14.36
C TYR A 266 -8.99 -15.65 -15.52
N ALA A 267 -8.31 -16.77 -15.34
CA ALA A 267 -7.31 -17.23 -16.30
C ALA A 267 -7.19 -18.75 -16.38
N THR A 268 -8.32 -19.44 -16.59
CA THR A 268 -8.26 -20.77 -17.22
C THR A 268 -7.99 -20.57 -18.72
N CYS A 269 -7.38 -21.55 -19.40
CA CYS A 269 -7.08 -21.42 -20.84
C CYS A 269 -8.33 -21.05 -21.65
N GLU A 270 -9.46 -21.71 -21.37
CA GLU A 270 -10.76 -21.36 -21.95
C GLU A 270 -11.16 -19.89 -21.70
N LYS A 271 -11.03 -19.42 -20.46
CA LYS A 271 -11.36 -18.02 -20.10
C LYS A 271 -10.44 -17.01 -20.78
N LEU A 272 -9.21 -17.38 -21.09
CA LEU A 272 -8.25 -16.51 -21.78
C LEU A 272 -8.54 -16.43 -23.26
N VAL A 273 -8.75 -17.58 -23.91
CA VAL A 273 -9.17 -17.63 -25.32
C VAL A 273 -10.45 -16.80 -25.48
N ASN A 274 -11.50 -17.09 -24.70
CA ASN A 274 -12.77 -16.37 -24.79
C ASN A 274 -12.65 -14.86 -24.55
N TYR A 275 -11.65 -14.43 -23.77
CA TYR A 275 -11.48 -13.03 -23.42
C TYR A 275 -10.63 -12.25 -24.44
N TYR A 276 -9.59 -12.88 -24.97
CA TYR A 276 -8.65 -12.21 -25.87
C TYR A 276 -8.99 -12.38 -27.34
N THR A 277 -9.69 -13.45 -27.76
CA THR A 277 -10.08 -13.65 -29.17
C THR A 277 -10.79 -12.43 -29.76
N PRO A 278 -11.90 -11.93 -29.17
CA PRO A 278 -12.57 -10.76 -29.74
C PRO A 278 -11.71 -9.49 -29.72
N LYS A 279 -10.73 -9.37 -28.82
CA LYS A 279 -9.82 -8.23 -28.77
C LYS A 279 -8.77 -8.29 -29.89
N GLN A 280 -8.17 -9.46 -30.09
CA GLN A 280 -7.19 -9.66 -31.15
C GLN A 280 -7.83 -9.50 -32.53
N GLU A 281 -9.08 -9.95 -32.71
CA GLU A 281 -9.82 -9.76 -33.96
C GLU A 281 -10.19 -8.30 -34.21
N ALA A 282 -10.49 -7.53 -33.15
CA ALA A 282 -10.79 -6.10 -33.27
C ALA A 282 -9.53 -5.25 -33.54
N GLU A 283 -8.38 -5.67 -33.01
CA GLU A 283 -7.11 -4.96 -33.11
C GLU A 283 -5.97 -5.89 -33.60
N PRO A 284 -6.06 -6.46 -34.82
CA PRO A 284 -5.11 -7.46 -35.30
C PRO A 284 -3.70 -6.90 -35.45
N GLU A 285 -3.58 -5.59 -35.67
CA GLU A 285 -2.30 -4.91 -35.84
C GLU A 285 -1.63 -4.45 -34.54
N ASN A 286 -2.25 -4.68 -33.38
CA ASN A 286 -1.74 -4.21 -32.09
C ASN A 286 -0.64 -5.15 -31.54
N LEU A 287 0.62 -4.80 -31.78
CA LEU A 287 1.78 -5.56 -31.30
C LEU A 287 1.84 -5.67 -29.76
N ASP A 288 1.43 -4.64 -29.03
CA ASP A 288 1.46 -4.67 -27.56
C ASP A 288 0.42 -5.65 -27.01
N LEU A 289 -0.77 -5.73 -27.64
CA LEU A 289 -1.77 -6.74 -27.34
C LEU A 289 -1.23 -8.16 -27.63
N ALA A 290 -0.58 -8.36 -28.78
CA ALA A 290 0.00 -9.64 -29.15
C ALA A 290 1.08 -10.08 -28.15
N LYS A 291 2.00 -9.18 -27.75
CA LYS A 291 3.01 -9.44 -26.71
C LYS A 291 2.38 -9.82 -25.37
N LYS A 292 1.29 -9.15 -24.98
CA LYS A 292 0.54 -9.48 -23.76
C LYS A 292 -0.09 -10.86 -23.82
N ILE A 293 -0.70 -11.21 -24.96
CA ILE A 293 -1.29 -12.55 -25.18
C ILE A 293 -0.19 -13.62 -25.06
N VAL A 294 0.91 -13.51 -25.80
CA VAL A 294 2.02 -14.48 -25.76
C VAL A 294 2.52 -14.67 -24.33
N LYS A 295 2.94 -13.58 -23.68
CA LYS A 295 3.51 -13.63 -22.32
C LYS A 295 2.56 -14.28 -21.33
N PHE A 296 1.28 -13.90 -21.35
CA PHE A 296 0.33 -14.39 -20.37
C PHE A 296 -0.08 -15.86 -20.65
N PHE A 297 -0.21 -16.24 -21.92
CA PHE A 297 -0.54 -17.61 -22.31
C PHE A 297 0.60 -18.58 -21.99
N GLU A 298 1.86 -18.20 -22.23
CA GLU A 298 3.04 -19.00 -21.85
C GLU A 298 3.14 -19.18 -20.33
N MET A 299 3.02 -18.09 -19.57
CA MET A 299 3.05 -18.13 -18.10
C MET A 299 1.93 -19.00 -17.51
N ARG A 300 0.77 -19.07 -18.18
CA ARG A 300 -0.36 -19.95 -17.80
C ARG A 300 -0.32 -21.33 -18.46
N LYS A 301 0.68 -21.62 -19.30
CA LYS A 301 0.80 -22.86 -20.08
C LYS A 301 -0.44 -23.15 -20.93
N CYS A 302 -1.01 -22.10 -21.53
CA CYS A 302 -2.20 -22.15 -22.38
C CYS A 302 -1.84 -21.97 -23.87
N THR A 303 -0.73 -22.56 -24.31
CA THR A 303 -0.13 -22.31 -25.63
C THR A 303 -0.72 -23.15 -26.78
N ASP A 304 -1.72 -23.98 -26.50
CA ASP A 304 -2.42 -24.80 -27.51
C ASP A 304 -3.73 -24.09 -27.91
N SER A 305 -3.62 -23.00 -28.67
CA SER A 305 -4.78 -22.25 -29.17
C SER A 305 -4.43 -21.35 -30.36
N ASP A 306 -5.35 -21.24 -31.32
CA ASP A 306 -5.19 -20.39 -32.51
C ASP A 306 -4.84 -18.94 -32.19
N ILE A 307 -5.44 -18.40 -31.13
CA ILE A 307 -5.19 -17.02 -30.69
C ILE A 307 -3.73 -16.82 -30.25
N TYR A 308 -3.16 -17.80 -29.55
CA TYR A 308 -1.77 -17.77 -29.14
C TYR A 308 -0.85 -17.86 -30.36
N TYR A 309 -1.13 -18.77 -31.29
CA TYR A 309 -0.34 -18.92 -32.51
C TYR A 309 -0.33 -17.63 -33.35
N LYS A 310 -1.50 -17.03 -33.60
CA LYS A 310 -1.60 -15.75 -34.30
C LYS A 310 -0.86 -14.62 -33.58
N ALA A 311 -0.93 -14.59 -32.25
CA ALA A 311 -0.21 -13.58 -31.47
C ALA A 311 1.31 -13.79 -31.57
N LEU A 312 1.77 -15.03 -31.45
CA LEU A 312 3.18 -15.37 -31.51
C LEU A 312 3.77 -15.11 -32.90
N GLU A 313 3.07 -15.48 -33.97
CA GLU A 313 3.47 -15.18 -35.35
C GLU A 313 3.68 -13.68 -35.54
N LYS A 314 2.75 -12.85 -35.06
CA LYS A 314 2.87 -11.39 -35.13
C LYS A 314 4.06 -10.88 -34.32
N VAL A 315 4.21 -11.34 -33.07
CA VAL A 315 5.34 -10.95 -32.22
C VAL A 315 6.67 -11.34 -32.88
N HIS A 316 6.77 -12.53 -33.44
CA HIS A 316 7.97 -13.01 -34.11
C HIS A 316 8.27 -12.22 -35.39
N ALA A 317 7.25 -11.90 -36.19
CA ALA A 317 7.40 -11.15 -37.43
C ALA A 317 7.87 -9.71 -37.19
N GLU A 318 7.35 -9.02 -36.17
CA GLU A 318 7.64 -7.60 -35.92
C GLU A 318 8.73 -7.35 -34.88
N ALA A 319 8.95 -8.28 -33.96
CA ALA A 319 9.91 -8.15 -32.88
C ALA A 319 10.57 -9.51 -32.56
N PRO A 320 11.30 -10.11 -33.52
CA PRO A 320 11.91 -11.42 -33.33
C PRO A 320 12.89 -11.43 -32.18
N THR A 321 12.72 -12.39 -31.28
CA THR A 321 13.64 -12.71 -30.19
C THR A 321 13.96 -14.20 -30.18
N ALA A 322 15.06 -14.58 -29.53
CA ALA A 322 15.40 -15.99 -29.33
C ALA A 322 14.26 -16.77 -28.64
N GLU A 323 13.57 -16.12 -27.70
CA GLU A 323 12.40 -16.68 -27.00
C GLU A 323 11.22 -16.89 -27.96
N SER A 324 10.87 -15.89 -28.77
CA SER A 324 9.79 -16.05 -29.77
C SER A 324 10.10 -17.14 -30.80
N ALA A 325 11.36 -17.27 -31.23
CA ALA A 325 11.80 -18.28 -32.18
C ALA A 325 11.72 -19.69 -31.57
N LEU A 326 12.11 -19.83 -30.30
CA LEU A 326 11.97 -21.08 -29.56
C LEU A 326 10.49 -21.47 -29.41
N SER A 327 9.63 -20.52 -29.03
CA SER A 327 8.19 -20.77 -28.92
C SER A 327 7.58 -21.16 -30.26
N MET A 328 7.98 -20.53 -31.37
CA MET A 328 7.56 -20.91 -32.73
C MET A 328 8.05 -22.32 -33.10
N GLY A 329 9.29 -22.66 -32.75
CA GLY A 329 9.86 -24.00 -32.99
C GLY A 329 9.15 -25.11 -32.19
N ASN A 330 8.65 -24.80 -30.99
CA ASN A 330 7.88 -25.75 -30.18
C ASN A 330 6.45 -25.96 -30.68
N MET A 331 5.98 -25.18 -31.66
CA MET A 331 4.67 -25.37 -32.31
C MET A 331 4.72 -26.32 -33.51
N ALA A 332 5.90 -26.53 -34.09
CA ALA A 332 6.10 -27.33 -35.31
C ALA A 332 6.19 -28.84 -35.02
#